data_AF-A0AA35IWI6-F1
#
_entry.id   AF-A0AA35IWI6-F1
#
_cell.length_a   1.000
_cell.length_b   1.000
_cell.length_c   1.000
_cell.angle_alpha   90.00
_cell.angle_beta   90.00
_cell.angle_gamma   90.00
#
_symmetry.space_group_name_H-M   'P 1'
#
loop_
_entity.id
_entity.type
_entity.pdbx_description
1 polymer ?
#
loop_
_entity_poly.entity_id
_entity_poly.type
_entity_poly.pdbx_seq_one_letter_code
_entity_poly.pdbx_strand_id
1 'polypeptide(L)'
;MDTEGLANYLLRQLSLDVEENKLEDLLQRQNRDEEPTQEYSKKLLLACGFQAILRKILLDARARAAAEGLREVYPYHVETATQAFLDSQ
;
A
#
# COMPACT_ATOMS: atom_id res chain seq x y z
N MET A 1 -12.04 2.92 -3.29
CA MET A 1 -10.94 2.18 -3.91
C MET A 1 -10.81 0.86 -3.17
N ASP A 2 -10.94 -0.26 -3.88
CA ASP A 2 -10.74 -1.61 -3.35
C ASP A 2 -9.26 -2.01 -3.37
N THR A 3 -8.94 -3.18 -2.82
CA THR A 3 -7.55 -3.68 -2.76
C THR A 3 -6.97 -3.89 -4.15
N GLU A 4 -7.79 -4.27 -5.13
CA GLU A 4 -7.35 -4.46 -6.51
C GLU A 4 -7.04 -3.12 -7.20
N GLY A 5 -7.90 -2.11 -7.04
CA GLY A 5 -7.64 -0.74 -7.48
C GLY A 5 -6.39 -0.14 -6.84
N LEU A 6 -6.15 -0.42 -5.55
CA LEU A 6 -4.91 -0.04 -4.88
C LEU A 6 -3.70 -0.78 -5.47
N ALA A 7 -3.82 -2.07 -5.76
CA ALA A 7 -2.77 -2.85 -6.37
C ALA A 7 -2.39 -2.32 -7.77
N ASN A 8 -3.39 -1.98 -8.57
CA ASN A 8 -3.22 -1.29 -9.86
C ASN A 8 -2.49 0.05 -9.70
N TYR A 9 -2.90 0.86 -8.74
CA TYR A 9 -2.29 2.15 -8.46
C TYR A 9 -0.82 2.02 -8.04
N LEU A 10 -0.52 1.15 -7.08
CA LEU A 10 0.84 0.94 -6.58
C LEU A 10 1.76 0.39 -7.67
N LEU A 11 1.27 -0.56 -8.47
CA LEU A 11 2.04 -1.11 -9.58
C LEU A 11 2.32 -0.02 -10.62
N ARG A 12 1.34 0.80 -10.98
CA ARG A 12 1.55 1.91 -11.91
C ARG A 12 2.61 2.90 -11.41
N GLN A 13 2.60 3.23 -10.12
CA GLN A 13 3.62 4.12 -9.54
C GLN A 13 5.03 3.51 -9.57
N LEU A 14 5.16 2.20 -9.35
CA LEU A 14 6.43 1.48 -9.40
C LEU A 14 6.93 1.22 -10.83
N SER A 15 6.00 1.04 -11.78
CA SER A 15 6.29 0.79 -13.20
C SER A 15 6.51 2.05 -14.03
N LEU A 16 6.33 3.25 -13.48
CA LEU A 16 6.68 4.50 -14.18
C LEU A 16 8.19 4.62 -14.47
N ASP A 17 9.04 3.81 -13.84
CA ASP A 17 10.46 3.65 -14.20
C ASP A 17 10.75 2.47 -15.17
N VAL A 18 9.75 1.62 -15.47
CA VAL A 18 9.92 0.41 -16.31
C VAL A 18 8.71 0.22 -17.24
N GLU A 19 8.81 0.82 -18.44
CA GLU A 19 8.01 0.59 -19.67
C GLU A 19 6.48 0.37 -19.49
N GLU A 20 5.70 1.42 -19.73
CA GLU A 20 4.21 1.44 -19.76
C GLU A 20 3.57 0.25 -20.52
N ASN A 21 4.23 -0.26 -21.56
CA ASN A 21 3.74 -1.37 -22.39
C ASN A 21 3.53 -2.69 -21.61
N LYS A 22 4.34 -2.97 -20.58
CA LYS A 22 4.18 -4.22 -19.78
C LYS A 22 2.97 -4.17 -18.85
N LEU A 23 2.62 -2.98 -18.37
CA LEU A 23 1.46 -2.78 -17.53
C LEU A 23 0.17 -2.98 -18.32
N GLU A 24 0.10 -2.42 -19.54
CA GLU A 24 -1.04 -2.61 -20.43
C GLU A 24 -1.22 -4.08 -20.82
N ASP A 25 -0.13 -4.80 -21.15
CA ASP A 25 -0.18 -6.23 -21.46
C ASP A 25 -0.70 -7.07 -20.28
N LEU A 26 -0.30 -6.74 -19.04
CA LEU A 26 -0.77 -7.45 -17.84
C LEU A 26 -2.25 -7.18 -17.55
N LEU A 27 -2.70 -5.94 -17.74
CA LEU A 27 -4.11 -5.56 -17.57
C LEU A 27 -5.00 -6.18 -18.65
N GLN A 28 -4.51 -6.30 -19.89
CA GLN A 28 -5.25 -6.95 -20.97
C GLN A 28 -5.36 -8.48 -20.77
N ARG A 29 -4.32 -9.14 -20.26
CA ARG A 29 -4.37 -10.57 -19.90
C ARG A 29 -5.33 -10.84 -18.74
N GLN A 30 -5.44 -9.91 -17.79
CA GLN A 30 -6.37 -10.01 -16.67
C GLN A 30 -7.85 -10.07 -17.11
N ASN A 31 -8.23 -9.33 -18.16
CA ASN A 31 -9.60 -9.28 -18.67
C ASN A 31 -10.02 -10.52 -19.50
N ARG A 32 -9.15 -11.53 -19.66
CA ARG A 32 -9.36 -12.69 -20.54
C ARG A 32 -9.72 -14.00 -19.83
N ASP A 33 -10.09 -13.98 -18.55
CA ASP A 33 -10.45 -15.20 -17.78
C ASP A 33 -9.34 -16.29 -17.78
N GLU A 34 -8.07 -15.89 -17.87
CA GLU A 34 -6.92 -16.79 -17.66
C GLU A 34 -6.71 -17.00 -16.15
N GLU A 35 -6.23 -18.19 -15.75
CA GLU A 35 -5.87 -18.47 -14.35
C GLU A 35 -4.96 -17.35 -13.80
N PRO A 36 -5.17 -16.92 -12.53
CA PRO A 36 -4.43 -15.81 -11.97
C PRO A 36 -2.93 -16.10 -12.04
N THR A 37 -2.25 -15.35 -12.90
CA THR A 37 -0.81 -15.52 -13.09
C THR A 37 -0.08 -15.25 -11.78
N GLN A 38 1.12 -15.82 -11.62
CA GLN A 38 1.96 -15.56 -10.45
C GLN A 38 2.19 -14.06 -10.24
N GLU A 39 2.22 -13.28 -11.31
CA GLU A 39 2.38 -11.82 -11.29
C GLU A 39 1.15 -11.10 -10.76
N TYR A 40 -0.06 -11.55 -11.13
CA TYR A 40 -1.31 -11.04 -10.56
C TYR A 40 -1.37 -11.26 -9.04
N SER A 41 -1.00 -12.46 -8.57
CA SER A 41 -0.96 -12.76 -7.14
C SER A 41 0.07 -11.90 -6.39
N LYS A 42 1.25 -11.66 -6.97
CA LYS A 42 2.27 -10.76 -6.39
C LYS A 42 1.77 -9.33 -6.27
N LYS A 43 1.03 -8.83 -7.27
CA LYS A 43 0.42 -7.50 -7.25
C LYS A 43 -0.60 -7.36 -6.10
N LEU A 44 -1.45 -8.36 -5.89
CA LEU A 44 -2.37 -8.33 -4.74
C LEU A 44 -1.63 -8.41 -3.40
N LEU A 45 -0.59 -9.24 -3.30
CA LEU A 45 0.27 -9.30 -2.10
C LEU A 45 0.93 -7.95 -1.80
N LEU A 46 1.38 -7.21 -2.81
CA LEU A 46 1.92 -5.87 -2.66
C LEU A 46 0.89 -4.92 -2.03
N ALA A 47 -0.35 -4.91 -2.53
CA ALA A 47 -1.40 -4.08 -1.96
C ALA A 47 -1.74 -4.47 -0.52
N CYS A 48 -1.80 -5.76 -0.22
CA CYS A 48 -1.99 -6.26 1.14
C CYS A 48 -0.84 -5.82 2.06
N GLY A 49 0.41 -5.90 1.60
CA GLY A 49 1.59 -5.44 2.33
C GLY A 49 1.55 -3.95 2.62
N PHE A 50 1.21 -3.13 1.63
CA PHE A 50 1.04 -1.68 1.80
C PHE A 50 -0.03 -1.36 2.85
N GLN A 51 -1.20 -2.00 2.77
CA GLN A 51 -2.25 -1.80 3.75
C GLN A 51 -1.84 -2.27 5.16
N ALA A 52 -1.05 -3.34 5.26
CA ALA A 52 -0.54 -3.83 6.55
C ALA A 52 0.42 -2.82 7.19
N ILE A 53 1.34 -2.24 6.41
CA ILE A 53 2.24 -1.17 6.85
C ILE A 53 1.44 0.04 7.31
N LEU A 54 0.48 0.50 6.49
CA LEU A 54 -0.36 1.65 6.83
C LEU A 54 -1.14 1.44 8.14
N ARG A 55 -1.73 0.25 8.33
CA ARG A 55 -2.44 -0.09 9.58
C ARG A 55 -1.50 -0.05 10.78
N LYS A 56 -0.26 -0.53 10.65
CA LYS A 56 0.74 -0.49 11.73
C LYS A 56 1.12 0.95 12.10
N ILE A 57 1.35 1.81 11.11
CA ILE A 57 1.64 3.25 11.32
C ILE A 57 0.46 3.94 12.03
N LEU A 58 -0.77 3.70 11.58
CA LEU A 58 -1.96 4.32 12.19
C LEU A 58 -2.21 3.85 13.63
N LEU A 59 -1.87 2.59 13.95
CA LEU A 59 -1.92 2.09 15.32
C LEU A 59 -0.91 2.80 16.23
N ASP A 60 0.33 2.99 15.76
CA ASP A 60 1.35 3.74 16.52
C ASP A 60 0.97 5.22 16.68
N ALA A 61 0.50 5.87 15.61
CA ALA A 61 0.01 7.25 15.66
C ALA A 61 -1.12 7.43 16.68
N ARG A 62 -2.06 6.46 16.74
CA ARG A 62 -3.13 6.44 17.75
C ARG A 62 -2.60 6.25 19.16
N ALA A 63 -1.61 5.39 19.36
CA ALA A 63 -0.99 5.17 20.67
C ALA A 63 -0.33 6.45 21.19
N ARG A 64 0.35 7.20 20.31
CA ARG A 64 0.97 8.49 20.63
C ARG A 64 -0.08 9.55 21.02
N ALA A 65 -1.14 9.70 20.22
CA ALA A 65 -2.24 10.60 20.55
C ALA A 65 -2.89 10.27 21.91
N ALA A 66 -3.09 8.98 22.18
CA ALA A 66 -3.61 8.51 23.46
C ALA A 66 -2.66 8.82 24.63
N ALA A 67 -1.35 8.72 24.44
CA ALA A 67 -0.34 9.06 25.45
C ALA A 67 -0.35 10.55 25.80
N GLU A 68 -0.75 11.41 24.86
CA GLU A 68 -0.94 12.85 25.07
C GLU A 68 -2.34 13.19 25.64
N GLY A 69 -3.19 12.19 25.90
CA GLY A 69 -4.55 12.37 26.40
C GLY A 69 -5.53 12.89 25.34
N LEU A 70 -5.16 12.82 24.06
CA LEU A 70 -5.96 13.31 22.94
C LEU A 70 -6.92 12.21 22.46
N ARG A 71 -8.14 12.62 22.12
CA ARG A 71 -9.17 11.72 21.57
C ARG A 71 -8.96 11.44 20.08
N GLU A 72 -8.28 12.35 19.39
CA GLU A 72 -8.12 12.34 17.94
C GLU A 72 -6.63 12.29 17.56
N VAL A 73 -6.35 11.69 16.41
CA VAL A 73 -5.00 11.63 15.84
C VAL A 73 -4.76 12.87 14.99
N TYR A 74 -3.83 13.70 15.43
CA TYR A 74 -3.35 14.86 14.66
C TYR A 74 -2.23 14.49 13.67
N PRO A 75 -2.00 15.30 12.61
CA PRO A 75 -1.02 15.00 11.55
C PRO A 75 0.39 14.65 12.03
N TYR A 76 0.91 15.36 13.04
CA TYR A 76 2.27 15.11 13.55
C TYR A 76 2.45 13.71 14.17
N HIS A 77 1.38 13.10 14.70
CA HIS A 77 1.44 11.72 15.19
C HIS A 77 1.67 10.74 14.03
N VAL A 78 1.05 11.00 12.88
CA VAL A 78 1.19 10.15 11.69
C VAL A 78 2.58 10.30 11.09
N GLU A 79 3.08 11.53 10.98
CA GLU A 79 4.44 11.80 10.49
C GLU A 79 5.50 11.13 11.39
N THR A 80 5.37 11.31 12.70
CA THR A 80 6.30 10.71 13.68
C THR A 80 6.23 9.18 13.66
N ALA A 81 5.02 8.59 13.60
CA ALA A 81 4.84 7.15 13.51
C ALA A 81 5.37 6.58 12.19
N THR A 82 5.23 7.33 11.09
CA THR A 82 5.78 6.95 9.78
C THR A 82 7.30 6.92 9.83
N GLN A 83 7.93 7.98 10.35
CA GLN A 83 9.38 8.02 10.49
C GLN A 83 9.90 6.90 11.41
N ALA A 84 9.26 6.69 12.56
CA ALA A 84 9.62 5.61 13.48
C ALA A 84 9.46 4.21 12.84
N PHE A 85 8.46 4.02 11.98
CA PHE A 85 8.33 2.78 11.22
C PHE A 85 9.50 2.60 10.26
N LEU A 86 9.84 3.63 9.48
CA LEU A 86 10.96 3.60 8.52
C LEU A 86 12.33 3.40 9.19
N ASP A 87 12.56 4.01 10.35
CA ASP A 87 13.83 3.91 11.09
C ASP A 87 14.04 2.54 11.77
N SER A 88 12.96 1.77 11.97
CA SER A 88 12.98 0.51 12.73
C SER A 88 13.02 -0.76 11.88
N GLN A 89 13.07 -0.62 10.54
CA GLN A 89 13.27 -1.73 9.60
C GLN A 89 14.75 -1.87 9.25
#